data_AF-A0A7J2SPU9-F1
#
_entry.id   AF-A0A7J2SPU9-F1
#
_cell.length_a   1.000
_cell.length_b   1.000
_cell.length_c   1.000
_cell.angle_alpha   90.00
_cell.angle_beta   90.00
_cell.angle_gamma   90.00
#
_symmetry.space_group_name_H-M   'P 1'
#
loop_
_entity.id
_entity.type
_entity.pdbx_description
1 polymer ?
#
loop_
_entity_poly.entity_id
_entity_poly.type
_entity_poly.pdbx_seq_one_letter_code
_entity_poly.pdbx_strand_id
1 'polypeptide(L)'
;LPEYVFRVSHPAIIGVRVLAGRIRSGTKLIKQDGKPVGVIKSIQSEKRSLEEALQGQEVAISIEGVTVGRQIKGGDILYTDIPEGDAKKLKEMDVLTLDEKDVLDKIIEIKRKTNRFWGM
;
A
#
# COMPACT_ATOMS: atom_id res chain seq x y z
N LEU A 1 3.92 -7.64 -9.77
CA LEU A 1 4.33 -9.00 -10.14
C LEU A 1 3.10 -9.78 -10.62
N PRO A 2 2.85 -9.88 -11.94
CA PRO A 2 1.63 -10.45 -12.47
C PRO A 2 1.48 -11.96 -12.24
N GLU A 3 2.59 -12.69 -12.08
CA GLU A 3 2.59 -14.17 -11.97
C GLU A 3 2.59 -14.71 -10.53
N TYR A 4 2.52 -13.84 -9.51
CA TYR A 4 2.64 -14.24 -8.10
C TYR A 4 1.32 -14.09 -7.34
N VAL A 5 0.25 -14.71 -7.84
CA VAL A 5 -1.04 -14.79 -7.14
C VAL A 5 -1.20 -16.18 -6.56
N PHE A 6 -1.03 -16.32 -5.24
CA PHE A 6 -1.14 -17.60 -4.53
C PHE A 6 -2.59 -17.90 -4.13
N ARG A 7 -3.35 -16.85 -3.79
CA ARG A 7 -4.77 -16.97 -3.42
C ARG A 7 -5.55 -15.76 -3.88
N VAL A 8 -6.70 -15.98 -4.50
CA VAL A 8 -7.48 -14.91 -5.12
C VAL A 8 -8.34 -14.10 -4.14
N SER A 9 -8.82 -14.68 -3.03
CA SER A 9 -9.59 -13.95 -1.99
C SER A 9 -9.69 -14.72 -0.66
N HIS A 10 -10.17 -14.03 0.38
CA HIS A 10 -10.49 -14.54 1.72
C HIS A 10 -9.37 -15.29 2.48
N PRO A 11 -8.22 -14.68 2.79
CA PRO A 11 -7.67 -13.43 2.28
C PRO A 11 -6.93 -13.65 0.94
N ALA A 12 -6.83 -12.61 0.12
CA ALA A 12 -6.02 -12.68 -1.09
C ALA A 12 -4.54 -12.74 -0.72
N ILE A 13 -3.75 -13.62 -1.35
CA ILE A 13 -2.31 -13.75 -1.10
C ILE A 13 -1.59 -13.48 -2.42
N ILE A 14 -0.81 -12.40 -2.44
CA ILE A 14 -0.09 -11.95 -3.63
C ILE A 14 1.36 -11.58 -3.31
N GLY A 15 2.26 -11.87 -4.24
CA GLY A 15 3.63 -11.37 -4.24
C GLY A 15 3.66 -9.91 -4.68
N VAL A 16 4.25 -9.07 -3.86
CA VAL A 16 4.44 -7.64 -4.14
C VAL A 16 5.90 -7.26 -4.01
N ARG A 17 6.28 -6.20 -4.70
CA ARG A 17 7.56 -5.53 -4.52
C ARG A 17 7.28 -4.16 -3.92
N VAL A 18 7.96 -3.85 -2.81
CA VAL A 18 7.86 -2.52 -2.21
C VAL A 18 8.66 -1.55 -3.09
N LEU A 19 7.96 -0.65 -3.78
CA LEU A 19 8.60 0.29 -4.69
C LEU A 19 9.30 1.43 -3.94
N ALA A 20 8.70 1.86 -2.83
CA ALA A 20 9.06 3.07 -2.12
C ALA A 20 8.53 3.03 -0.68
N GLY A 21 9.28 3.59 0.27
CA GLY A 21 8.94 3.61 1.70
C GLY A 21 8.89 2.23 2.37
N ARG A 22 7.94 2.06 3.29
CA ARG A 22 7.74 0.82 4.07
C ARG A 22 6.27 0.46 4.19
N ILE A 23 5.98 -0.84 4.22
CA ILE A 23 4.64 -1.38 4.48
C ILE A 23 4.65 -2.19 5.77
N ARG A 24 3.56 -2.14 6.54
CA ARG A 24 3.39 -2.93 7.78
C ARG A 24 2.09 -3.72 7.73
N SER A 25 2.00 -4.75 8.56
CA SER A 25 0.73 -5.39 8.86
C SER A 25 -0.25 -4.38 9.49
N GLY A 26 -1.53 -4.50 9.15
CA GLY A 26 -2.59 -3.58 9.55
C GLY A 26 -2.74 -2.34 8.66
N THR A 27 -1.81 -2.10 7.72
CA THR A 27 -1.92 -0.95 6.82
C THR A 27 -3.03 -1.16 5.78
N LYS A 28 -3.86 -0.13 5.61
CA LYS A 28 -4.90 -0.07 4.57
C LYS A 28 -4.26 0.26 3.22
N LEU A 29 -4.82 -0.28 2.15
CA LEU A 29 -4.35 -0.08 0.78
C LEU A 29 -5.44 0.57 -0.08
N ILE A 30 -5.01 1.44 -0.99
CA ILE A 30 -5.82 2.11 -2.00
C ILE A 30 -5.18 1.96 -3.38
N LYS A 31 -6.00 2.08 -4.44
CA LYS A 31 -5.51 2.16 -5.82
C LYS A 31 -5.16 3.60 -6.19
N GLN A 32 -4.48 3.78 -7.32
CA GLN A 32 -4.22 5.09 -7.93
C GLN A 32 -5.49 5.93 -8.23
N ASP A 33 -6.64 5.27 -8.32
CA ASP A 33 -7.98 5.86 -8.49
C ASP A 33 -8.61 6.28 -7.15
N GLY A 34 -7.94 6.04 -6.01
CA GLY A 34 -8.43 6.37 -4.68
C GLY A 34 -9.42 5.35 -4.09
N LYS A 35 -9.82 4.33 -4.87
CA LYS A 35 -10.66 3.24 -4.37
C LYS A 35 -9.93 2.40 -3.32
N PRO A 36 -10.60 2.05 -2.20
CA PRO A 36 -10.03 1.17 -1.19
C PRO A 36 -9.89 -0.25 -1.76
N VAL A 37 -8.78 -0.88 -1.43
CA VAL A 37 -8.47 -2.26 -1.81
C VAL A 37 -8.78 -3.19 -0.65
N GLY A 38 -8.26 -2.88 0.53
CA GLY A 38 -8.35 -3.75 1.70
C GLY A 38 -7.26 -3.43 2.73
N VAL A 39 -7.01 -4.38 3.63
CA VAL A 39 -6.01 -4.25 4.71
C VAL A 39 -4.98 -5.36 4.60
N ILE A 40 -3.70 -5.02 4.78
CA ILE A 40 -2.63 -6.01 4.89
C ILE A 40 -2.80 -6.76 6.21
N LYS A 41 -3.11 -8.04 6.15
CA LYS A 41 -3.25 -8.92 7.33
C LYS A 41 -1.90 -9.43 7.82
N SER A 42 -1.04 -9.82 6.89
CA SER A 42 0.29 -10.35 7.20
C SER A 42 1.25 -10.15 6.02
N ILE A 43 2.53 -10.07 6.35
CA ILE A 43 3.63 -9.99 5.39
C ILE A 43 4.53 -11.21 5.62
N GLN A 44 4.93 -11.87 4.53
CA GLN A 44 5.80 -13.04 4.56
C GLN A 44 6.95 -12.87 3.57
N SER A 45 8.16 -13.19 4.00
CA SER A 45 9.34 -13.28 3.15
C SER A 45 10.09 -14.57 3.45
N GLU A 46 10.43 -15.34 2.41
CA GLU A 46 11.27 -16.56 2.54
C GLU A 46 10.87 -17.50 3.69
N LYS A 47 9.56 -17.79 3.82
CA LYS A 47 8.95 -18.64 4.88
C LYS A 47 8.97 -18.05 6.30
N ARG A 48 9.30 -16.77 6.46
CA ARG A 48 9.22 -16.04 7.73
C ARG A 48 8.14 -14.97 7.66
N SER A 49 7.37 -14.83 8.73
CA SER A 49 6.45 -13.70 8.89
C SER A 49 7.24 -12.46 9.29
N LEU A 50 6.99 -11.35 8.60
CA LEU A 50 7.60 -10.05 8.88
C LEU A 50 6.54 -9.10 9.42
N GLU A 51 6.93 -8.22 10.34
CA GLU A 51 6.08 -7.11 10.77
C GLU A 51 6.04 -5.99 9.73
N GLU A 52 7.14 -5.82 8.99
CA GLU A 52 7.30 -4.79 7.98
C GLU A 52 8.18 -5.23 6.81
N ALA A 53 7.98 -4.59 5.67
CA ALA A 53 8.84 -4.72 4.50
C ALA A 53 9.27 -3.34 4.01
N LEU A 54 10.56 -3.22 3.67
CA LEU A 54 11.19 -1.99 3.20
C LEU A 54 11.27 -1.94 1.67
N GLN A 55 11.54 -0.75 1.14
CA GLN A 55 11.81 -0.52 -0.28
C GLN A 55 12.77 -1.56 -0.87
N GLY A 56 12.45 -2.03 -2.07
CA GLY A 56 13.22 -3.02 -2.81
C GLY A 56 12.93 -4.48 -2.41
N GLN A 57 12.29 -4.73 -1.27
CA GLN A 57 11.97 -6.09 -0.86
C GLN A 57 10.80 -6.67 -1.66
N GLU A 58 10.92 -7.95 -1.98
CA GLU A 58 9.87 -8.76 -2.60
C GLU A 58 9.29 -9.70 -1.55
N VAL A 59 8.02 -9.47 -1.21
CA VAL A 59 7.34 -10.15 -0.11
C VAL A 59 5.96 -10.62 -0.55
N ALA A 60 5.49 -11.71 0.03
CA ALA A 60 4.11 -12.13 -0.08
C ALA A 60 3.26 -11.40 0.97
N ILE A 61 2.20 -10.73 0.56
CA ILE A 61 1.25 -10.10 1.47
C ILE A 61 -0.11 -10.77 1.39
N SER A 62 -0.74 -10.93 2.55
CA SER A 62 -2.14 -11.32 2.66
C SER A 62 -3.00 -10.07 2.79
N ILE A 63 -3.95 -9.86 1.90
CA ILE A 63 -4.87 -8.72 1.91
C ILE A 63 -6.29 -9.21 2.19
N GLU A 64 -6.90 -8.66 3.24
CA GLU A 64 -8.29 -8.92 3.59
C GLU A 64 -9.22 -7.88 2.95
N GLY A 65 -10.40 -8.30 2.50
CA GLY A 65 -11.40 -7.44 1.86
C GLY A 65 -11.24 -7.24 0.34
N VAL A 66 -10.27 -7.91 -0.30
CA VAL A 66 -10.02 -7.82 -1.74
C VAL A 66 -10.16 -9.15 -2.47
N THR A 67 -10.59 -9.09 -3.73
CA THR A 67 -10.52 -10.19 -4.70
C THR A 67 -9.60 -9.86 -5.87
N VAL A 68 -8.54 -10.65 -6.05
CA VAL A 68 -7.61 -10.57 -7.20
C VAL A 68 -8.31 -11.10 -8.46
N GLY A 69 -8.13 -10.40 -9.58
CA GLY A 69 -8.82 -10.64 -10.84
C GLY A 69 -10.10 -9.79 -11.01
N ARG A 70 -10.72 -9.35 -9.90
CA ARG A 70 -11.94 -8.52 -9.93
C ARG A 70 -11.69 -7.07 -9.51
N GLN A 71 -11.12 -6.87 -8.32
CA GLN A 71 -10.83 -5.53 -7.79
C GLN A 71 -9.39 -5.08 -8.07
N ILE A 72 -8.44 -6.01 -7.99
CA ILE A 72 -7.02 -5.78 -8.28
C ILE A 72 -6.52 -6.79 -9.29
N LYS A 73 -5.57 -6.40 -10.14
CA LYS A 73 -4.94 -7.28 -11.12
C LYS A 73 -3.43 -7.32 -10.91
N GLY A 74 -2.81 -8.39 -11.40
CA GLY A 74 -1.36 -8.52 -11.41
C GLY A 74 -0.72 -7.38 -12.20
N GLY A 75 0.19 -6.64 -11.56
CA GLY A 75 0.82 -5.45 -12.15
C GLY A 75 0.23 -4.11 -11.71
N ASP A 76 -0.90 -4.11 -10.99
CA ASP A 76 -1.43 -2.89 -10.39
C ASP A 76 -0.46 -2.32 -9.33
N ILE A 77 -0.34 -0.99 -9.29
CA ILE A 77 0.35 -0.25 -8.23
C ILE A 77 -0.66 0.11 -7.16
N LEU A 78 -0.33 -0.23 -5.91
CA LEU A 78 -1.13 0.06 -4.73
C LEU A 78 -0.37 1.04 -3.84
N TYR A 79 -1.14 1.90 -3.15
CA TYR A 79 -0.61 2.90 -2.24
C TYR A 79 -1.17 2.64 -0.84
N THR A 80 -0.44 3.09 0.18
CA THR A 80 -0.93 3.06 1.56
C THR A 80 -2.01 4.12 1.75
N ASP A 81 -3.06 3.76 2.48
CA ASP A 81 -4.14 4.65 2.82
C ASP A 81 -3.81 5.36 4.15
N ILE A 82 -3.10 6.47 4.03
CA ILE A 82 -2.69 7.30 5.17
C ILE A 82 -3.83 8.24 5.55
N PRO A 83 -4.26 8.31 6.83
CA PRO A 83 -5.22 9.31 7.29
C PRO A 83 -4.70 10.74 7.13
N GLU A 84 -5.60 11.71 6.95
CA GLU A 84 -5.24 13.11 6.74
C GLU A 84 -4.36 13.69 7.86
N GLY A 85 -4.71 13.42 9.12
CA GLY A 85 -3.96 13.91 10.27
C GLY A 85 -2.53 13.37 10.32
N ASP A 86 -2.31 12.13 9.89
CA ASP A 86 -0.97 11.52 9.84
C ASP A 86 -0.18 12.04 8.64
N ALA A 87 -0.83 12.21 7.48
CA ALA A 87 -0.21 12.81 6.30
C ALA A 87 0.28 14.24 6.58
N LYS A 88 -0.50 15.04 7.31
CA LYS A 88 -0.12 16.40 7.71
C LYS A 88 1.10 16.40 8.63
N LYS A 89 1.09 15.57 9.68
CA LYS A 89 2.24 15.41 10.58
C LYS A 89 3.49 14.95 9.85
N LEU A 90 3.38 13.97 8.96
CA LEU A 90 4.51 13.47 8.18
C LEU A 90 5.14 14.57 7.31
N LYS A 91 4.31 15.46 6.76
CA LYS A 91 4.77 16.63 6.00
C LYS A 91 5.43 17.69 6.88
N GLU A 92 4.93 17.91 8.09
CA GLU A 92 5.50 18.87 9.05
C GLU A 92 6.81 18.40 9.67
N MET A 93 6.95 17.08 9.90
CA MET A 93 8.13 16.51 10.57
C MET A 93 9.40 16.56 9.71
N ASP A 94 9.29 16.69 8.38
CA ASP A 94 10.38 16.68 7.39
C ASP A 94 11.40 15.52 7.50
N VAL A 95 11.09 14.48 8.27
CA VAL A 95 11.95 13.30 8.50
C VAL A 95 11.95 12.29 7.35
N LEU A 96 11.10 12.51 6.35
CA LEU A 96 10.91 11.60 5.22
C LEU A 96 12.07 11.70 4.22
N THR A 97 12.49 10.57 3.68
CA THR A 97 13.41 10.53 2.53
C THR A 97 12.73 11.15 1.30
N LEU A 98 13.54 11.55 0.29
CA LEU A 98 13.02 12.13 -0.96
C LEU A 98 12.00 11.22 -1.65
N ASP A 99 12.24 9.91 -1.63
CA ASP A 99 11.35 8.88 -2.20
C ASP A 99 10.04 8.78 -1.42
N GLU A 100 10.09 8.82 -0.09
CA GLU A 100 8.89 8.83 0.75
C GLU A 100 8.07 10.11 0.60
N LYS A 101 8.73 11.27 0.40
CA LYS A 101 8.05 12.54 0.11
C LYS A 101 7.30 12.45 -1.23
N ASP A 102 7.93 11.92 -2.29
CA ASP A 102 7.26 11.72 -3.59
C ASP A 102 6.04 10.81 -3.50
N VAL A 103 6.14 9.71 -2.73
CA VAL A 103 5.00 8.83 -2.47
C VAL A 103 3.89 9.54 -1.69
N LEU A 104 4.25 10.32 -0.67
CA LEU A 104 3.27 11.07 0.12
C LEU A 104 2.53 12.09 -0.74
N ASP A 105 3.25 12.85 -1.58
CA ASP A 105 2.63 13.78 -2.52
C ASP A 105 1.69 13.06 -3.50
N LYS A 106 2.08 11.89 -4.04
CA LYS A 106 1.18 11.06 -4.85
C LYS A 106 -0.06 10.60 -4.10
N ILE A 107 0.07 10.19 -2.84
CA ILE A 107 -1.09 9.80 -2.00
C ILE A 107 -2.02 11.01 -1.82
N ILE A 108 -1.47 12.20 -1.56
CA ILE A 108 -2.23 13.44 -1.46
C ILE A 108 -2.96 13.73 -2.78
N GLU A 109 -2.30 13.62 -3.93
CA GLU A 109 -2.93 13.81 -5.24
C GLU A 109 -4.08 12.83 -5.48
N ILE A 110 -3.88 11.54 -5.17
CA ILE A 110 -4.91 10.50 -5.29
C ILE A 110 -6.11 10.85 -4.40
N LYS A 111 -5.89 11.23 -3.14
CA LYS A 111 -6.95 11.59 -2.21
C LYS A 111 -7.66 12.89 -2.60
N ARG A 112 -6.94 13.85 -3.16
CA ARG A 112 -7.50 15.12 -3.63
C ARG A 112 -8.43 15.00 -4.82
N LYS A 113 -8.29 13.93 -5.62
CA LYS A 113 -9.28 13.59 -6.68
C LYS A 113 -10.66 13.30 -6.10
N THR A 114 -10.71 12.73 -4.90
CA THR A 114 -11.97 12.41 -4.21
C THR A 114 -12.41 13.54 -3.27
N ASN A 115 -11.48 14.20 -2.58
CA ASN A 115 -11.76 15.32 -1.69
C ASN A 115 -10.73 16.45 -1.90
N ARG A 116 -11.16 17.53 -2.57
CA ARG A 116 -10.31 18.64 -3.00
C ARG A 116 -9.51 19.33 -1.87
N PHE A 117 -10.00 19.26 -0.63
CA PHE A 117 -9.37 19.88 0.54
C PHE A 117 -8.53 18.91 1.37
N TRP A 118 -8.31 17.68 0.88
CA TRP A 118 -7.58 16.66 1.64
C TRP A 118 -6.10 17.03 1.84
N GLY A 119 -5.65 17.00 3.08
CA GLY A 119 -4.26 17.31 3.47
C GLY A 119 -3.90 18.80 3.38
N MET A 120 -4.86 19.70 3.61
CA MET A 120 -4.66 21.15 3.71
C MET A 120 -4.41 21.60 5.17
#